data_AF-R9JFZ2-F1
#
_entry.id   AF-R9JFZ2-F1
#
_cell.length_a   1.000
_cell.length_b   1.000
_cell.length_c   1.000
_cell.angle_alpha   90.00
_cell.angle_beta   90.00
_cell.angle_gamma   90.00
#
_symmetry.space_group_name_H-M   'P 1'
#
loop_
_entity.id
_entity.type
_entity.pdbx_description
1 polymer ?
#
loop_
_entity_poly.entity_id
_entity_poly.type
_entity_poly.pdbx_seq_one_letter_code
_entity_poly.pdbx_strand_id
1 'polypeptide(L)' 'MSSIPQNAENGNEISNSVINFMTQFQIGKLLFKCNAGKAKGIPVIEVFRYLFCLIFSDRSMYMQWKTGILD' A
#
# COMPACT_ATOMS: atom_id res chain seq x y z
N MET A 1 -21.57 -14.23 -13.71
CA MET A 1 -20.72 -13.28 -12.97
C MET A 1 -20.29 -13.98 -11.68
N SER A 2 -19.06 -14.45 -11.61
CA SER A 2 -18.48 -14.98 -10.38
C SER A 2 -17.97 -13.81 -9.54
N SER A 3 -18.63 -13.53 -8.43
CA SER A 3 -18.10 -12.62 -7.41
C SER A 3 -16.83 -13.24 -6.85
N ILE A 4 -15.67 -12.61 -7.07
CA ILE A 4 -14.42 -12.99 -6.42
C ILE A 4 -14.64 -12.82 -4.91
N PRO A 5 -14.51 -13.88 -4.09
CA PRO A 5 -14.69 -13.76 -2.66
C PRO A 5 -13.63 -12.83 -2.07
N GLN A 6 -14.07 -11.85 -1.27
CA GLN A 6 -13.18 -10.97 -0.51
C GLN A 6 -12.58 -11.77 0.66
N ASN A 7 -11.44 -12.42 0.45
CA ASN A 7 -10.70 -13.05 1.54
C ASN A 7 -9.93 -11.96 2.32
N ALA A 8 -10.51 -11.50 3.42
CA ALA A 8 -9.89 -10.53 4.32
C ALA A 8 -8.58 -11.03 4.96
N GLU A 9 -8.39 -12.35 5.06
CA GLU A 9 -7.22 -12.98 5.68
C GLU A 9 -5.90 -12.65 4.96
N ASN A 10 -5.91 -12.51 3.63
CA ASN A 10 -4.69 -12.26 2.83
C ASN A 10 -4.19 -10.81 2.88
N GLY A 11 -5.01 -9.86 3.35
CA GLY A 11 -4.66 -8.43 3.33
C GLY A 11 -3.45 -8.10 4.22
N ASN A 12 -3.38 -8.73 5.39
CA ASN A 12 -2.29 -8.54 6.35
C ASN A 12 -0.97 -9.13 5.84
N GLU A 13 -1.02 -10.26 5.14
CA GLU A 13 0.16 -10.89 4.55
C GLU A 13 0.78 -10.02 3.44
N ILE A 14 -0.05 -9.44 2.56
CA ILE A 14 0.40 -8.53 1.51
C ILE A 14 1.03 -7.27 2.12
N SER A 15 0.36 -6.63 3.09
CA SER A 15 0.90 -5.43 3.74
C SER A 15 2.26 -5.70 4.40
N ASN A 16 2.40 -6.83 5.11
CA ASN A 16 3.66 -7.23 5.72
C ASN A 16 4.75 -7.50 4.67
N SER A 17 4.41 -8.18 3.58
CA SER A 17 5.33 -8.44 2.46
C SER A 17 5.83 -7.13 1.83
N VAL A 18 4.93 -6.17 1.61
CA VAL A 18 5.27 -4.83 1.08
C VAL A 18 6.20 -4.09 2.04
N ILE A 19 5.93 -4.11 3.35
CA ILE A 19 6.79 -3.45 4.36
C ILE A 19 8.18 -4.09 4.38
N ASN A 20 8.24 -5.43 4.35
CA ASN A 20 9.51 -6.17 4.31
C ASN A 20 10.30 -5.84 3.05
N PHE A 21 9.66 -5.83 1.88
CA PHE A 21 10.26 -5.40 0.62
C PHE A 21 10.83 -3.98 0.71
N MET A 22 10.03 -3.01 1.17
CA MET A 22 10.47 -1.62 1.25
C MET A 22 11.65 -1.42 2.21
N THR A 23 11.67 -2.18 3.30
CA THR A 23 12.76 -2.17 4.28
C THR A 23 14.02 -2.82 3.72
N GLN A 24 13.90 -4.01 3.12
CA GLN A 24 15.02 -4.75 2.53
C GLN A 24 15.71 -3.95 1.43
N PHE A 25 14.96 -3.32 0.54
CA PHE A 25 15.50 -2.52 -0.57
C PHE A 25 15.71 -1.05 -0.22
N GLN A 26 15.49 -0.66 1.04
CA GLN A 26 15.69 0.71 1.54
C GLN A 26 14.98 1.77 0.69
N ILE A 27 13.75 1.48 0.24
CA ILE A 27 12.99 2.34 -0.67
C ILE A 27 12.81 3.76 -0.08
N GLY A 28 12.62 3.89 1.23
CA GLY A 28 12.56 5.19 1.89
C GLY A 28 13.83 6.04 1.68
N LYS A 29 15.02 5.43 1.75
CA LYS A 29 16.29 6.12 1.49
C LYS A 29 16.42 6.51 0.02
N LEU A 30 15.98 5.65 -0.89
CA LEU A 30 15.95 5.95 -2.33
C LEU A 30 15.05 7.17 -2.60
N LEU A 31 13.82 7.17 -2.08
CA LEU A 31 12.88 8.28 -2.22
C LEU A 31 13.46 9.57 -1.66
N PHE A 32 14.14 9.52 -0.50
CA PHE A 32 14.83 10.69 0.05
C PHE A 32 15.93 11.21 -0.88
N LYS A 33 16.76 10.34 -1.46
CA LYS A 33 17.79 10.71 -2.45
C LYS A 33 17.19 11.29 -3.74
N CYS A 34 15.98 10.88 -4.10
CA CYS A 34 15.20 11.45 -5.20
C CYS A 34 14.49 12.77 -4.83
N ASN A 35 14.84 13.39 -3.69
CA ASN A 35 14.21 14.61 -3.17
C ASN A 35 12.72 14.46 -2.84
N ALA A 36 12.24 13.25 -2.60
CA ALA A 36 10.87 12.96 -2.16
C ALA A 36 10.74 12.94 -0.62
N GLY A 37 11.71 13.49 0.10
CA GLY A 37 11.65 13.70 1.54
C GLY A 37 10.67 14.81 1.89
N LYS A 38 9.39 14.48 2.06
CA LYS A 38 8.37 15.46 2.45
C LYS A 38 8.48 15.79 3.95
N ALA A 39 8.59 17.08 4.30
CA ALA A 39 8.74 17.52 5.69
C ALA A 39 7.41 17.64 6.47
N LYS A 40 6.27 17.77 5.77
CA LYS A 40 4.93 17.93 6.37
C LYS A 40 3.86 17.20 5.56
N GLY A 41 2.82 16.71 6.26
CA GLY A 41 1.73 15.93 5.68
C GLY A 41 2.03 14.43 5.65
N ILE A 42 1.37 13.70 4.74
CA ILE A 42 1.54 12.24 4.60
C ILE A 42 2.96 11.91 4.09
N PRO A 43 3.71 11.05 4.79
CA PRO A 43 5.03 10.60 4.33
C PRO A 43 4.95 9.92 2.96
N VAL A 44 5.89 10.23 2.06
CA VAL A 44 5.86 9.64 0.70
C VAL A 44 5.97 8.12 0.73
N ILE A 45 6.66 7.56 1.72
CA ILE A 45 6.81 6.11 1.88
C ILE A 45 5.46 5.43 2.17
N GLU A 46 4.54 6.12 2.86
CA GLU A 46 3.19 5.59 3.11
C GLU A 46 2.33 5.59 1.85
N VAL A 47 2.48 6.61 1.00
CA VAL A 47 1.81 6.66 -0.32
C VAL A 47 2.28 5.48 -1.18
N PHE A 48 3.59 5.24 -1.23
CA PHE A 48 4.14 4.09 -1.95
C PHE A 48 3.66 2.77 -1.35
N ARG A 49 3.65 2.63 -0.01
CA ARG A 49 3.17 1.42 0.67
C ARG A 49 1.73 1.12 0.26
N TYR A 50 0.87 2.13 0.30
CA TYR A 50 -0.53 2.00 -0.12
C TYR A 50 -0.67 1.60 -1.59
N LEU A 51 0.06 2.25 -2.50
CA LEU A 51 0.04 1.91 -3.93
C LEU A 51 0.49 0.47 -4.19
N PHE A 52 1.53 0.00 -3.51
CA PHE A 52 1.99 -1.39 -3.63
C PHE A 52 0.95 -2.37 -3.11
N CYS A 53 0.34 -2.09 -1.96
CA CYS A 53 -0.77 -2.90 -1.46
C CYS A 53 -1.93 -2.95 -2.46
N LEU A 54 -2.29 -1.84 -3.12
CA LEU A 54 -3.32 -1.82 -4.15
C LEU A 54 -2.95 -2.65 -5.39
N ILE A 55 -1.70 -2.61 -5.86
CA ILE A 55 -1.26 -3.36 -7.04
C ILE A 55 -1.31 -4.87 -6.78
N PHE A 56 -0.91 -5.29 -5.57
CA PHE A 56 -0.78 -6.71 -5.21
C PHE A 56 -1.99 -7.27 -4.47
N SER A 57 -3.07 -6.50 -4.32
CA SER A 57 -4.32 -6.98 -3.75
C SER A 57 -5.46 -6.84 -4.76
N ASP A 58 -6.50 -7.64 -4.60
CA ASP A 58 -7.74 -7.52 -5.38
C ASP A 58 -8.61 -6.35 -4.88
N ARG A 59 -7.99 -5.23 -4.50
CA ARG A 59 -8.66 -4.03 -4.00
C ARG A 59 -8.42 -2.84 -4.90
N SER A 60 -9.41 -1.96 -4.96
CA SER A 60 -9.25 -0.64 -5.58
C SER A 60 -9.61 0.46 -4.59
N MET A 61 -8.90 1.58 -4.68
CA MET A 61 -9.18 2.78 -3.89
C MET A 61 -10.62 3.26 -4.11
N TYR A 62 -11.11 3.19 -5.36
CA TYR A 62 -12.47 3.56 -5.70
C TYR A 62 -13.50 2.74 -4.91
N MET A 63 -13.35 1.41 -4.87
CA MET A 63 -14.30 0.56 -4.15
C MET A 63 -14.21 0.77 -2.64
N GLN A 64 -13.01 0.94 -2.07
CA GLN A 64 -12.85 1.26 -0.64
C GLN A 64 -13.55 2.57 -0.27
N TRP A 65 -13.42 3.61 -1.11
CA TRP A 65 -14.06 4.89 -0.87
C TRP A 65 -15.58 4.78 -0.97
N LYS A 66 -16.10 4.02 -1.94
CA LYS A 66 -17.53 3.80 -2.14
C LYS A 66 -18.18 3.00 -1.01
N THR A 67 -17.48 2.02 -0.45
CA THR A 67 -18.00 1.16 0.62
C THR A 67 -17.73 1.70 2.02
N GLY A 68 -16.82 2.66 2.17
CA GLY A 68 -16.41 3.20 3.48
C GLY A 68 -15.59 2.21 4.31
N ILE A 69 -15.18 1.08 3.74
CA ILE A 69 -14.35 0.08 4.40
C ILE A 69 -12.90 0.51 4.19
N LEU A 70 -12.32 1.09 5.23
CA LEU A 70 -10.91 1.41 5.37
C LEU A 70 -10.30 0.37 6.31
N ASP A 71 -9.28 -0.36 5.85
CA ASP A 71 -8.53 -1.31 6.68
C ASP A 71 -7.68 -0.58 7.73
#